data_AF-A0A259GXS3-F1
#
_entry.id   AF-A0A259GXS3-F1
#
_cell.length_a   1.000
_cell.length_b   1.000
_cell.length_c   1.000
_cell.angle_alpha   90.00
_cell.angle_beta   90.00
_cell.angle_gamma   90.00
#
_symmetry.space_group_name_H-M   'P 1'
#
loop_
_entity.id
_entity.type
_entity.pdbx_description
1 polymer ?
#
loop_
_entity_poly.entity_id
_entity_poly.type
_entity_poly.pdbx_seq_one_letter_code
_entity_poly.pdbx_strand_id
1 'polypeptide(L)'
;MSKLHATVEMVTARIVERSKPGRRAYLDLIAKQRDAGVNRPVLSCGNLAHGFAASGEDKASIRDGKAMNIGIISAYNDMLSAHQPYARYPEQMKIF
;
A
#
# COMPACT_ATOMS: atom_id res chain seq x y z
N MET A 1 15.47 6.08 22.73
CA MET A 1 14.84 7.00 21.75
C MET A 1 15.73 8.22 21.61
N SER A 2 16.04 8.65 20.39
CA SER A 2 16.85 9.86 20.20
C SER A 2 16.04 11.10 20.59
N LYS A 3 16.72 12.12 21.10
CA LYS A 3 16.11 13.41 21.40
C LYS A 3 15.79 14.12 20.08
N LEU A 4 14.52 14.37 19.79
CA LEU A 4 14.11 15.11 18.60
C LEU A 4 14.55 16.58 18.70
N HIS A 5 14.84 17.19 17.56
CA HIS A 5 15.03 18.63 17.48
C HIS A 5 13.73 19.34 17.86
N ALA A 6 13.81 20.40 18.67
CA ALA A 6 12.63 21.07 19.24
C ALA A 6 11.58 21.47 18.18
N THR A 7 12.03 21.98 17.03
CA THR A 7 11.13 22.31 15.90
C THR A 7 10.39 21.09 15.35
N VAL A 8 11.06 19.95 15.22
CA VAL A 8 10.47 18.71 14.69
C VAL A 8 9.43 18.18 15.68
N GLU A 9 9.74 18.21 16.98
CA GLU A 9 8.80 17.81 18.03
C GLU A 9 7.54 18.68 18.02
N MET A 10 7.70 20.01 18.00
CA MET A 10 6.58 20.95 17.94
C MET A 10 5.71 20.77 16.69
N VAL A 11 6.32 20.62 15.52
CA VAL A 11 5.57 20.41 14.26
C VAL A 11 4.84 19.08 14.28
N THR A 12 5.50 18.01 14.75
CA THR A 12 4.88 16.69 14.94
C THR A 12 3.66 16.79 15.84
N ALA A 13 3.79 17.43 17.01
CA ALA A 13 2.69 17.61 17.95
C ALA A 13 1.50 18.36 17.32
N ARG A 14 1.78 19.45 16.59
CA ARG A 14 0.75 20.22 15.88
C ARG A 14 0.02 19.39 14.82
N ILE A 15 0.75 18.57 14.07
CA ILE A 15 0.17 17.67 13.06
C ILE A 15 -0.69 16.61 13.74
N VAL A 16 -0.21 15.99 14.81
CA VAL A 16 -0.96 14.98 15.58
C VAL A 16 -2.27 15.55 16.06
N GLU A 17 -2.25 16.70 16.73
CA GLU A 17 -3.47 17.33 17.27
C GLU A 17 -4.48 17.67 16.18
N ARG A 18 -4.04 18.38 15.13
CA ARG A 18 -4.93 18.76 14.02
C ARG A 18 -5.52 17.54 13.30
N SER A 19 -4.80 16.43 13.25
CA SER A 19 -5.18 15.26 12.48
C SER A 19 -6.00 14.24 13.29
N LYS A 20 -6.21 14.43 14.60
CA LYS A 20 -6.92 13.47 15.46
C LYS A 20 -8.26 12.97 14.87
N PRO A 21 -9.19 13.84 14.42
CA PRO A 21 -10.48 13.38 13.88
C PRO A 21 -10.30 12.56 12.59
N GLY A 22 -9.51 13.06 11.64
CA GLY A 22 -9.27 12.37 10.36
C GLY A 22 -8.50 11.06 10.53
N ARG A 23 -7.52 11.03 11.44
CA ARG A 23 -6.76 9.81 11.76
C ARG A 23 -7.66 8.77 12.42
N ARG A 24 -8.57 9.17 13.33
CA ARG A 24 -9.57 8.28 13.92
C ARG A 24 -10.46 7.68 12.84
N ALA A 25 -11.08 8.50 12.00
CA ALA A 25 -11.94 8.05 10.92
C ALA A 25 -11.23 7.06 9.97
N TYR A 26 -9.97 7.35 9.62
CA TYR A 26 -9.16 6.45 8.81
C TYR A 26 -8.90 5.11 9.51
N LEU A 27 -8.47 5.12 10.78
CA LEU A 27 -8.21 3.88 11.52
C LEU A 27 -9.47 3.05 11.72
N ASP A 28 -10.62 3.69 11.97
CA ASP A 28 -11.90 3.02 12.09
C ASP A 28 -12.33 2.39 10.75
N LEU A 29 -12.08 3.06 9.62
CA LEU A 29 -12.28 2.49 8.29
C LEU A 29 -11.39 1.24 8.09
N ILE A 30 -10.10 1.33 8.40
CA ILE A 30 -9.17 0.21 8.25
C ILE A 30 -9.59 -0.98 9.11
N ALA A 31 -10.02 -0.75 10.35
CA ALA A 31 -10.53 -1.81 11.23
C ALA A 31 -11.78 -2.47 10.64
N LYS A 32 -12.75 -1.68 10.17
CA LYS A 32 -13.97 -2.20 9.52
C LYS A 32 -13.67 -3.01 8.25
N GLN A 33 -12.75 -2.53 7.41
CA GLN A 33 -12.40 -3.20 6.15
C GLN A 33 -11.61 -4.50 6.40
N ARG A 34 -10.76 -4.53 7.44
CA ARG A 34 -10.12 -5.79 7.87
C ARG A 34 -11.16 -6.85 8.20
N ASP A 35 -12.19 -6.47 8.96
CA ASP A 35 -13.23 -7.41 9.40
C ASP A 35 -14.20 -7.79 8.26
N ALA A 36 -14.46 -6.87 7.32
CA ALA A 36 -15.24 -7.15 6.11
C ALA A 36 -14.51 -8.10 5.13
N GLY A 37 -13.17 -8.13 5.18
CA GLY A 37 -12.36 -8.98 4.32
C GLY A 37 -12.29 -8.51 2.87
N VAL A 38 -11.78 -9.37 1.99
CA VAL A 38 -11.56 -9.05 0.58
C VAL A 38 -12.76 -9.46 -0.28
N ASN A 39 -13.26 -8.53 -1.09
CA ASN A 39 -14.37 -8.76 -2.02
C ASN A 39 -13.90 -9.45 -3.32
N ARG A 40 -13.02 -10.46 -3.24
CA ARG A 40 -12.57 -11.21 -4.42
C ARG A 40 -13.62 -12.16 -5.02
N PRO A 41 -14.54 -12.77 -4.25
CA PRO A 41 -15.56 -13.66 -4.82
C PRO A 41 -16.49 -13.00 -5.84
N VAL A 42 -16.58 -11.67 -5.85
CA VAL A 42 -17.42 -10.93 -6.81
C VAL A 42 -16.69 -10.58 -8.12
N LEU A 43 -15.40 -10.92 -8.26
CA LEU A 43 -14.64 -10.68 -9.48
C LEU A 43 -15.01 -11.72 -10.55
N SER A 44 -15.13 -11.25 -11.81
CA SER A 44 -15.33 -12.15 -12.94
C SER A 44 -14.11 -13.04 -13.18
N CYS A 45 -14.34 -14.22 -13.76
CA CYS A 45 -13.28 -15.16 -14.10
C CYS A 45 -12.19 -14.53 -14.98
N GLY A 46 -12.55 -13.59 -15.86
CA GLY A 46 -11.59 -12.85 -16.70
C GLY A 46 -10.61 -12.01 -15.87
N ASN A 47 -11.12 -11.27 -14.89
CA ASN A 47 -10.27 -10.43 -14.02
C ASN A 47 -9.30 -11.29 -13.19
N LEU A 48 -9.77 -12.44 -12.69
CA LEU A 48 -8.94 -13.38 -11.95
C LEU A 48 -7.88 -14.02 -12.85
N ALA A 49 -8.24 -14.42 -14.08
CA ALA A 49 -7.32 -15.02 -15.03
C ALA A 49 -6.13 -14.12 -15.36
N HIS A 50 -6.37 -12.81 -15.60
CA HIS A 50 -5.30 -11.84 -15.83
C HIS A 50 -4.39 -11.67 -14.60
N GLY A 51 -4.98 -11.60 -13.39
CA GLY A 51 -4.21 -11.51 -12.15
C GLY A 51 -3.32 -12.72 -11.90
N PHE A 52 -3.70 -13.91 -12.37
CA PHE A 52 -2.91 -15.14 -12.20
C PHE A 52 -1.83 -15.33 -13.26
N ALA A 53 -2.01 -14.78 -14.47
CA ALA A 53 -1.16 -15.09 -15.63
C ALA A 53 0.34 -14.78 -15.38
N ALA A 54 0.64 -13.65 -14.72
CA ALA A 54 2.00 -13.18 -14.45
C ALA A 54 2.41 -13.30 -12.96
N SER A 55 1.71 -14.12 -12.18
CA SER A 55 1.90 -14.19 -10.72
C SER A 55 3.04 -15.10 -10.24
N GLY A 56 3.70 -15.84 -11.15
CA GLY A 56 4.83 -16.69 -10.79
C GLY A 56 4.54 -17.63 -9.62
N GLU A 57 5.41 -17.61 -8.61
CA GLU A 57 5.31 -18.41 -7.38
C GLU A 57 4.12 -18.00 -6.50
N ASP A 58 3.67 -16.75 -6.58
CA ASP A 58 2.54 -16.24 -5.79
C ASP A 58 1.17 -16.77 -6.25
N LYS A 59 1.11 -17.47 -7.40
CA LYS A 59 -0.14 -17.94 -8.02
C LYS A 59 -1.06 -18.67 -7.05
N ALA A 60 -0.52 -19.56 -6.22
CA ALA A 60 -1.31 -20.32 -5.25
C ALA A 60 -1.93 -19.41 -4.17
N SER A 61 -1.16 -18.45 -3.66
CA SER A 61 -1.59 -17.48 -2.65
C SER A 61 -2.66 -16.52 -3.20
N ILE A 62 -2.46 -16.03 -4.41
CA ILE A 62 -3.44 -15.14 -5.07
C ILE A 62 -4.73 -15.91 -5.38
N ARG A 63 -4.64 -17.20 -5.77
CA ARG A 63 -5.79 -18.07 -6.04
C ARG A 63 -6.61 -18.39 -4.80
N ASP A 64 -5.98 -18.63 -3.64
CA ASP A 64 -6.71 -18.85 -2.38
C ASP A 64 -7.55 -17.62 -1.99
N GLY A 65 -7.17 -16.45 -2.49
CA GLY A 65 -7.99 -15.24 -2.40
C GLY A 65 -8.10 -14.66 -0.99
N LYS A 66 -7.37 -15.20 -0.02
CA LYS A 66 -7.35 -14.73 1.38
C LYS A 66 -6.25 -13.72 1.66
N ALA A 67 -5.19 -13.70 0.85
CA ALA A 67 -4.09 -12.77 1.02
C ALA A 67 -4.50 -11.32 0.68
N MET A 68 -3.85 -10.34 1.28
CA MET A 68 -3.97 -8.93 0.89
C MET A 68 -3.07 -8.67 -0.33
N ASN A 69 -3.62 -7.99 -1.34
CA ASN A 69 -2.83 -7.49 -2.47
C ASN A 69 -2.59 -6.00 -2.27
N ILE A 70 -1.35 -5.54 -2.48
CA ILE A 70 -0.99 -4.12 -2.50
C ILE A 70 -0.58 -3.77 -3.92
N GLY A 71 -1.30 -2.83 -4.54
CA GLY A 71 -0.91 -2.26 -5.82
C GLY A 71 0.12 -1.16 -5.62
N ILE A 72 1.23 -1.23 -6.35
CA ILE A 72 2.23 -0.15 -6.40
C ILE A 72 2.06 0.58 -7.73
N ILE A 73 1.75 1.86 -7.66
CA ILE A 73 1.70 2.75 -8.82
C ILE A 73 2.96 3.60 -8.80
N SER A 74 3.76 3.51 -9.86
CA SER A 74 4.99 4.29 -10.00
C SER A 74 4.87 5.24 -11.19
N ALA A 75 5.44 6.43 -11.05
CA ALA A 75 5.63 7.35 -12.17
C ALA A 75 6.82 6.94 -13.06
N TYR A 76 7.57 5.90 -12.68
CA TYR A 76 8.65 5.37 -13.51
C TYR A 76 8.15 4.99 -14.89
N ASN A 77 8.88 5.45 -15.90
CA ASN A 77 8.70 5.15 -17.30
C ASN A 77 10.11 5.04 -17.90
N ASP A 78 10.36 3.99 -18.67
CA ASP A 78 11.66 3.73 -19.29
C ASP A 78 11.97 4.68 -20.46
N MET A 79 10.94 5.28 -21.06
CA MET A 79 11.08 6.23 -22.17
C MET A 79 11.49 7.66 -21.76
N LEU A 80 11.40 8.04 -20.47
CA LEU A 80 11.66 9.39 -19.97
C LEU A 80 12.69 9.37 -18.83
N SER A 81 13.89 9.89 -19.09
CA SER A 81 15.03 9.85 -18.16
C SER A 81 14.76 10.54 -16.80
N ALA A 82 13.90 11.56 -16.77
CA ALA A 82 13.56 12.29 -15.54
C ALA A 82 12.93 11.40 -14.45
N HIS A 83 12.32 10.26 -14.82
CA HIS A 83 11.67 9.37 -13.88
C HIS A 83 12.56 8.19 -13.45
N GLN A 84 13.78 8.08 -14.00
CA GLN A 84 14.74 7.02 -13.65
C GLN A 84 14.97 6.86 -12.14
N PRO A 85 14.99 7.93 -11.31
CA PRO A 85 15.10 7.78 -9.86
C PRO A 85 14.01 6.90 -9.23
N TYR A 86 12.85 6.75 -9.88
CA TYR A 86 11.76 5.94 -9.37
C TYR A 86 11.87 4.44 -9.66
N ALA A 87 12.81 4.03 -10.53
CA ALA A 87 12.90 2.66 -11.03
C ALA A 87 13.09 1.61 -9.93
N ARG A 88 13.83 1.96 -8.87
CA ARG A 88 14.27 1.01 -7.83
C ARG A 88 13.40 0.99 -6.57
N TYR A 89 12.49 1.94 -6.42
CA TYR A 89 11.63 1.99 -5.23
C TYR A 89 10.70 0.78 -5.13
N PRO A 90 10.05 0.28 -6.20
CA PRO A 90 9.17 -0.87 -6.07
C PRO A 90 9.88 -2.13 -5.54
N GLU A 91 11.14 -2.39 -5.92
CA GLU A 91 11.89 -3.52 -5.37
C GLU A 91 12.34 -3.26 -3.93
N GLN A 92 12.78 -2.04 -3.60
CA GLN A 92 13.17 -1.69 -2.22
C GLN A 92 11.98 -1.81 -1.25
N MET A 93 10.79 -1.37 -1.66
CA MET A 93 9.57 -1.46 -0.85
C MET A 93 9.10 -2.89 -0.54
N LYS A 94 9.61 -3.90 -1.27
CA LYS A 94 9.30 -5.32 -0.98
C LYS A 94 10.24 -5.93 0.06
N ILE A 95 11.38 -5.29 0.33
CA ILE A 95 12.45 -5.78 1.20
C ILE A 95 12.34 -5.15 2.59
N PHE A 96 11.98 -3.87 2.66
CA PHE A 96 11.86 -3.08 3.88
C PHE A 96 10.41 -3.00 4.36
#